data_AF-A0A3M1BPS8-F1
#
_entry.id   AF-A0A3M1BPS8-F1
#
_cell.length_a   1.000
_cell.length_b   1.000
_cell.length_c   1.000
_cell.angle_alpha   90.00
_cell.angle_beta   90.00
_cell.angle_gamma   90.00
#
_symmetry.space_group_name_H-M   'P 1'
#
loop_
_entity.id
_entity.type
_entity.pdbx_description
1 polymer ?
#
loop_
_entity_poly.entity_id
_entity_poly.type
_entity_poly.pdbx_seq_one_letter_code
_entity_poly.pdbx_strand_id
1 'polypeptide(L)'
;MVQLEILKEQELSGEDIKELQEEVRRLAKEKNAVLLAHYYQRPEVQDIADFVGDSLELSRKASQTDADIIVFCGVRFMCETAKIVNPTKKVLHPNPESGCPMADMIKADDVLRLKEKHPDAEVVAYVNTNADVKAVSDVCVTS
;
A
#
# COMPACT_ATOMS: atom_id res chain seq x y z
N MET A 1 -21.00 -31.46 4.18
CA MET A 1 -20.07 -31.34 3.04
C MET A 1 -20.35 -30.02 2.35
N VAL A 2 -19.66 -28.96 2.76
CA VAL A 2 -19.69 -27.69 2.02
C VAL A 2 -18.44 -27.72 1.14
N GLN A 3 -18.66 -27.90 -0.15
CA GLN A 3 -17.61 -27.87 -1.16
C GLN A 3 -17.22 -26.40 -1.30
N LEU A 4 -16.11 -26.01 -0.64
CA LEU A 4 -15.43 -24.76 -0.92
C LEU A 4 -14.96 -24.84 -2.37
N GLU A 5 -15.70 -24.21 -3.28
CA GLU A 5 -15.19 -23.88 -4.60
C GLU A 5 -14.06 -22.88 -4.40
N ILE A 6 -12.84 -23.42 -4.25
CA ILE A 6 -11.61 -22.66 -4.41
C ILE A 6 -11.68 -22.13 -5.84
N LEU A 7 -11.93 -20.83 -5.99
CA LEU A 7 -11.78 -20.12 -7.25
C LEU A 7 -10.44 -20.55 -7.84
N LYS A 8 -10.46 -21.23 -8.99
CA LYS A 8 -9.23 -21.60 -9.68
C LYS A 8 -8.52 -20.30 -10.03
N GLU A 9 -7.46 -19.97 -9.31
CA GLU A 9 -6.49 -18.99 -9.80
C GLU A 9 -6.04 -19.47 -11.17
N GLN A 10 -6.27 -18.63 -12.17
CA GLN A 10 -5.82 -18.93 -13.52
C GLN A 10 -4.30 -18.77 -13.49
N GLU A 11 -3.56 -19.88 -13.52
CA GLU A 11 -2.10 -19.85 -13.61
C GLU A 11 -1.72 -19.21 -14.95
N LEU A 12 -1.09 -18.04 -14.89
CA LEU A 12 -0.55 -17.35 -16.06
C LEU A 12 0.72 -18.08 -16.52
N SER A 13 0.85 -18.30 -17.82
CA SER A 13 2.11 -18.78 -18.38
C SER A 13 3.19 -17.70 -18.30
N GLY A 14 4.46 -18.09 -18.42
CA GLY A 14 5.56 -17.13 -18.48
C GLY A 14 5.46 -16.15 -19.67
N GLU A 15 4.81 -16.57 -20.76
CA GLU A 15 4.53 -15.71 -21.92
C GLU A 15 3.44 -14.68 -21.57
N ASP A 16 2.33 -15.12 -20.95
CA ASP A 16 1.26 -14.22 -20.49
C ASP A 16 1.79 -13.16 -19.51
N ILE A 17 2.64 -13.57 -18.56
CA ILE A 17 3.26 -12.65 -17.60
C ILE A 17 4.09 -11.60 -18.32
N LYS A 18 4.91 -12.02 -19.29
CA LYS A 18 5.79 -11.10 -20.03
C LYS A 18 4.98 -10.10 -20.85
N GLU A 19 3.93 -10.55 -21.54
CA GLU A 19 3.04 -9.66 -22.30
C GLU A 19 2.37 -8.62 -21.40
N LEU A 20 1.87 -9.03 -20.22
CA LEU A 20 1.29 -8.13 -19.24
C LEU A 20 2.32 -7.13 -18.68
N GLN A 21 3.54 -7.59 -18.40
CA GLN A 21 4.63 -6.73 -17.93
C GLN A 21 4.97 -5.65 -18.97
N GLU A 22 5.10 -6.02 -20.24
CA GLU A 22 5.37 -5.09 -21.34
C GLU A 22 4.25 -4.04 -21.47
N GLU A 23 2.99 -4.47 -21.41
CA GLU A 23 1.83 -3.58 -21.47
C GLU A 23 1.78 -2.62 -20.27
N VAL A 24 2.02 -3.12 -19.05
CA VAL A 24 2.05 -2.29 -17.84
C VAL A 24 3.16 -1.24 -17.93
N ARG A 25 4.37 -1.61 -18.37
CA ARG A 25 5.47 -0.65 -18.55
C ARG A 25 5.19 0.36 -19.64
N ARG A 26 4.55 -0.04 -20.74
CA ARG A 26 4.11 0.88 -21.80
C ARG A 26 3.14 1.91 -21.25
N LEU A 27 2.09 1.46 -20.55
CA LEU A 27 1.08 2.35 -19.94
C LEU A 27 1.67 3.25 -18.85
N ALA A 28 2.60 2.73 -18.04
CA ALA A 28 3.27 3.51 -17.01
C ALA A 28 4.04 4.69 -17.62
N LYS A 29 4.79 4.44 -18.70
CA LYS A 29 5.51 5.48 -19.42
C LYS A 29 4.57 6.50 -20.06
N GLU A 30 3.51 6.05 -20.73
CA GLU A 30 2.53 6.93 -21.39
C GLU A 30 1.80 7.85 -20.41
N LYS A 31 1.58 7.40 -19.17
CA LYS A 31 0.83 8.13 -18.15
C LYS A 31 1.71 8.84 -17.13
N ASN A 32 3.03 8.87 -17.34
CA ASN A 32 4.00 9.38 -16.36
C ASN A 32 3.75 8.78 -14.96
N ALA A 33 3.70 7.45 -14.89
CA ALA A 33 3.44 6.70 -13.67
C ALA A 33 4.71 6.02 -13.14
N VAL A 34 4.82 5.96 -11.81
CA VAL A 34 5.84 5.19 -11.10
C VAL A 34 5.20 3.97 -10.43
N LEU A 35 5.87 2.82 -10.51
CA LEU A 35 5.47 1.57 -9.86
C LEU A 35 6.31 1.36 -8.60
N LEU A 36 5.64 1.28 -7.46
CA LEU A 36 6.24 1.00 -6.15
C LEU A 36 5.78 -0.38 -5.69
N ALA A 37 6.70 -1.28 -5.36
CA ALA A 37 6.38 -2.63 -4.91
C ALA A 37 6.97 -2.94 -3.53
N HIS A 38 6.16 -3.51 -2.64
CA HIS A 38 6.65 -4.03 -1.37
C HIS A 38 7.43 -5.34 -1.59
N TYR A 39 8.40 -5.64 -0.72
CA TYR A 39 9.18 -6.90 -0.77
C TYR A 39 8.36 -8.19 -0.79
N TYR A 40 7.10 -8.14 -0.34
CA TYR A 40 6.20 -9.30 -0.32
C TYR A 40 5.34 -9.45 -1.59
N GLN A 41 5.55 -8.61 -2.59
CA GLN A 41 4.91 -8.80 -3.89
C GLN A 41 5.47 -10.00 -4.62
N ARG A 42 4.70 -10.56 -5.55
CA ARG A 42 5.14 -11.66 -6.41
C ARG A 42 6.35 -11.23 -7.25
N PRO A 43 7.29 -12.13 -7.58
CA PRO A 43 8.51 -11.79 -8.33
C PRO A 43 8.23 -11.02 -9.62
N GLU A 44 7.24 -11.45 -10.40
CA GLU A 44 6.87 -10.83 -11.67
C GLU A 44 6.33 -9.39 -11.51
N VAL A 45 5.85 -9.00 -10.33
CA VAL A 45 5.48 -7.61 -10.03
C VAL A 45 6.71 -6.79 -9.63
N GLN A 46 7.65 -7.41 -8.90
CA GLN A 46 8.90 -6.75 -8.51
C GLN A 46 9.77 -6.46 -9.73
N ASP A 47 9.82 -7.38 -10.71
CA ASP A 47 10.63 -7.26 -11.93
C ASP A 47 10.34 -6.00 -12.76
N ILE A 48 9.12 -5.44 -12.67
CA ILE A 48 8.69 -4.24 -13.41
C ILE A 48 8.53 -2.99 -12.54
N ALA A 49 8.77 -3.11 -11.24
CA ALA A 49 8.68 -1.98 -10.32
C ALA A 49 9.85 -1.01 -10.54
N ASP A 50 9.58 0.29 -10.46
CA ASP A 50 10.65 1.29 -10.50
C ASP A 50 11.41 1.31 -9.16
N PHE A 51 10.72 0.97 -8.07
CA PHE A 51 11.33 0.81 -6.75
C PHE A 51 10.71 -0.37 -5.98
N VAL A 52 11.56 -1.16 -5.35
CA VAL A 52 11.19 -2.25 -4.45
C VAL A 52 11.75 -1.96 -3.06
N GLY A 53 10.91 -1.99 -2.02
CA GLY A 53 11.31 -1.54 -0.69
C GLY A 53 10.36 -1.97 0.44
N ASP A 54 10.70 -1.57 1.66
CA ASP A 54 9.81 -1.67 2.83
C ASP A 54 8.81 -0.49 2.91
N SER A 55 7.95 -0.50 3.92
CA SER A 55 6.95 0.56 4.14
C SER A 55 7.54 1.98 4.22
N LEU A 56 8.67 2.16 4.90
CA LEU A 56 9.27 3.48 5.14
C LEU A 56 9.97 3.99 3.89
N GLU A 57 10.76 3.12 3.24
CA GLU A 57 11.45 3.45 2.00
C GLU A 57 10.46 3.82 0.90
N LEU A 58 9.42 3.01 0.70
CA LEU A 58 8.40 3.29 -0.32
C LEU A 58 7.64 4.59 -0.04
N SER A 59 7.34 4.90 1.23
CA SER A 59 6.72 6.18 1.60
C SER A 59 7.62 7.37 1.27
N ARG A 60 8.94 7.26 1.50
CA ARG A 60 9.92 8.29 1.12
C ARG A 60 10.07 8.42 -0.40
N LYS A 61 10.11 7.31 -1.13
CA LYS A 61 10.16 7.33 -2.61
C LYS A 61 8.90 7.95 -3.20
N ALA A 62 7.73 7.62 -2.64
CA ALA A 62 6.47 8.22 -3.02
C ALA A 62 6.49 9.75 -2.86
N SER A 63 7.05 10.31 -1.78
CA SER A 63 7.08 11.76 -1.59
C SER A 63 8.09 12.49 -2.48
N GLN A 64 9.12 11.79 -2.97
CA GLN A 64 10.20 12.34 -3.78
C GLN A 64 9.97 12.23 -5.29
N THR A 65 8.92 11.54 -5.73
CA THR A 65 8.67 11.31 -7.17
C THR A 65 8.06 12.54 -7.84
N ASP A 66 8.46 12.78 -9.09
CA ASP A 66 7.86 13.76 -10.01
C ASP A 66 6.78 13.14 -10.93
N ALA A 67 6.49 11.84 -10.77
CA ALA A 67 5.44 11.16 -11.52
C ALA A 67 4.05 11.70 -11.16
N ASP A 68 3.14 11.74 -12.13
CA ASP A 68 1.75 12.18 -11.93
C ASP A 68 0.90 11.09 -11.24
N ILE A 69 1.27 9.83 -11.48
CA ILE A 69 0.58 8.64 -10.97
C ILE A 69 1.55 7.76 -10.19
N ILE A 70 1.11 7.29 -9.03
CA ILE A 70 1.81 6.27 -8.23
C ILE A 70 0.95 5.01 -8.26
N VAL A 71 1.46 3.94 -8.84
CA VAL A 71 0.88 2.59 -8.74
C VAL A 71 1.55 1.89 -7.57
N PHE A 72 0.81 1.68 -6.49
CA PHE A 72 1.36 1.13 -5.26
C PHE A 72 0.96 -0.34 -5.12
N CYS A 73 1.90 -1.23 -5.44
CA CYS A 73 1.77 -2.68 -5.30
C CYS A 73 2.07 -3.09 -3.85
N GLY A 74 1.06 -2.89 -3.00
CA GLY A 74 1.11 -3.19 -1.57
C GLY A 74 -0.28 -3.43 -0.99
N VAL A 75 -0.45 -3.07 0.28
CA VAL A 75 -1.73 -3.14 1.00
C VAL A 75 -2.30 -1.75 1.25
N ARG A 76 -3.59 -1.69 1.59
CA ARG A 76 -4.38 -0.45 1.73
C ARG A 76 -3.67 0.67 2.50
N PHE A 77 -3.22 0.41 3.73
CA PHE A 77 -2.60 1.46 4.57
C PHE A 77 -1.34 2.06 3.94
N MET A 78 -0.58 1.30 3.14
CA MET A 78 0.60 1.81 2.45
C MET A 78 0.19 2.75 1.32
N CYS A 79 -0.84 2.40 0.56
CA CYS A 79 -1.42 3.23 -0.49
C CYS A 79 -1.99 4.53 0.09
N GLU A 80 -2.70 4.44 1.22
CA GLU A 80 -3.20 5.60 1.96
C GLU A 80 -2.04 6.50 2.41
N THR A 81 -0.96 5.91 2.94
CA THR A 81 0.23 6.67 3.35
C THR A 81 0.87 7.40 2.16
N ALA A 82 1.00 6.73 1.01
CA ALA A 82 1.48 7.35 -0.22
C ALA A 82 0.58 8.51 -0.68
N LYS A 83 -0.74 8.40 -0.49
CA LYS A 83 -1.70 9.46 -0.80
C LYS A 83 -1.65 10.62 0.20
N ILE A 84 -1.44 10.34 1.49
CA ILE A 84 -1.28 11.36 2.53
C ILE A 84 -0.06 12.24 2.22
N VAL A 85 1.08 11.63 1.84
CA VAL A 85 2.30 12.38 1.52
C VAL A 85 2.31 12.96 0.09
N ASN A 86 1.34 12.60 -0.75
CA ASN A 86 1.13 13.14 -2.09
C ASN A 86 -0.35 13.52 -2.34
N PRO A 87 -0.88 14.55 -1.67
CA PRO A 87 -2.30 14.86 -1.71
C PRO A 87 -2.80 15.22 -3.11
N THR A 88 -1.96 15.78 -3.98
CA THR A 88 -2.32 16.19 -5.34
C THR A 88 -2.14 15.10 -6.41
N LYS A 89 -1.27 14.10 -6.17
CA LYS A 89 -1.00 13.04 -7.14
C LYS A 89 -2.07 11.96 -7.12
N LYS A 90 -2.20 11.22 -8.23
CA LYS A 90 -3.09 10.06 -8.29
C LYS A 90 -2.37 8.83 -7.74
N VAL A 91 -2.92 8.23 -6.69
CA VAL A 91 -2.40 6.96 -6.14
C VAL A 91 -3.39 5.85 -6.49
N LEU A 92 -2.88 4.78 -7.10
CA LEU A 92 -3.65 3.61 -7.51
C LEU A 92 -3.27 2.41 -6.66
N HIS A 93 -4.29 1.73 -6.14
CA HIS A 93 -4.19 0.48 -5.38
C HIS A 93 -4.73 -0.64 -6.28
N PRO A 94 -3.87 -1.47 -6.92
CA PRO A 94 -4.30 -2.41 -7.96
C PRO A 94 -5.34 -3.43 -7.53
N ASN A 95 -5.34 -3.81 -6.25
CA ASN A 95 -6.33 -4.69 -5.66
C ASN A 95 -6.91 -4.06 -4.38
N PRO A 96 -8.09 -3.40 -4.45
CA PRO A 96 -8.71 -2.73 -3.31
C PRO A 96 -8.95 -3.64 -2.08
N GLU A 97 -9.05 -4.95 -2.30
CA GLU A 97 -9.26 -5.96 -1.25
C GLU A 97 -7.96 -6.34 -0.53
N SER A 98 -6.78 -5.94 -1.01
CA SER A 98 -5.53 -6.21 -0.29
C SER A 98 -5.37 -5.29 0.93
N GLY A 99 -5.93 -5.75 2.06
CA GLY A 99 -5.83 -5.12 3.37
C GLY A 99 -4.69 -5.69 4.23
N CYS A 100 -4.61 -5.22 5.48
CA CYS A 100 -3.74 -5.78 6.50
C CYS A 100 -4.60 -6.07 7.73
N PRO A 101 -4.88 -7.35 8.05
CA PRO A 101 -5.74 -7.70 9.18
C PRO A 101 -5.31 -7.06 10.50
N MET A 102 -4.00 -6.86 10.70
CA MET A 102 -3.46 -6.17 11.87
C MET A 102 -3.80 -4.67 11.89
N ALA A 103 -3.77 -3.99 10.74
CA ALA A 103 -4.16 -2.58 10.64
C ALA A 103 -5.66 -2.40 10.94
N ASP A 104 -6.48 -3.41 10.65
CA ASP A 104 -7.92 -3.42 10.88
C ASP A 104 -8.31 -3.77 12.34
N MET A 105 -7.35 -4.12 13.20
CA MET A 105 -7.60 -4.46 14.61
C MET A 105 -7.92 -3.25 15.49
N ILE A 106 -7.57 -2.04 15.05
CA ILE A 106 -7.75 -0.80 15.81
C ILE A 106 -8.39 0.27 14.93
N LYS A 107 -9.32 1.04 15.50
CA LYS A 107 -9.98 2.16 14.84
C LYS A 107 -9.68 3.47 15.54
N ALA A 108 -9.91 4.59 14.86
CA ALA A 108 -9.76 5.92 15.46
C ALA A 108 -10.51 6.07 16.80
N ASP A 109 -11.75 5.56 16.88
CA ASP A 109 -12.57 5.61 18.11
C ASP A 109 -11.94 4.88 19.29
N ASP A 110 -11.21 3.79 19.04
CA ASP A 110 -10.52 3.04 20.09
C ASP A 110 -9.35 3.86 20.65
N VAL A 111 -8.61 4.54 19.77
CA VAL A 111 -7.52 5.45 20.16
C VAL A 111 -8.07 6.64 20.94
N LEU A 112 -9.15 7.26 20.48
CA LEU A 112 -9.77 8.40 21.16
C LEU A 112 -10.21 8.04 22.59
N ARG A 113 -10.82 6.86 22.79
CA ARG A 113 -11.16 6.36 24.13
C ARG A 113 -9.93 6.10 25.01
N LEU A 114 -8.79 5.74 24.43
CA LEU A 114 -7.54 5.59 25.16
C LEU A 114 -6.96 6.96 25.55
N LYS A 115 -7.04 7.98 24.68
CA LYS A 115 -6.63 9.36 24.99
C LYS A 115 -7.47 9.94 26.15
N GLU A 116 -8.77 9.65 26.22
CA GLU A 116 -9.60 10.04 27.37
C GLU A 116 -9.13 9.44 28.71
N LYS A 117 -8.64 8.20 28.68
CA LYS A 117 -8.13 7.50 29.87
C LYS A 117 -6.69 7.90 30.23
N HIS A 118 -5.93 8.37 29.24
CA HIS A 118 -4.51 8.69 29.35
C HIS A 118 -4.22 10.04 28.68
N PRO A 119 -4.71 11.16 29.25
CA PRO A 119 -4.68 12.47 28.58
C PRO A 119 -3.27 13.03 28.34
N ASP A 120 -2.30 12.62 29.15
CA ASP A 120 -0.90 13.06 29.03
C ASP A 120 -0.04 12.12 28.18
N ALA A 121 -0.60 11.04 27.63
CA ALA A 121 0.13 10.05 26.84
C ALA A 121 0.16 10.42 25.35
N GLU A 122 1.36 10.37 24.77
CA GLU A 122 1.55 10.47 23.31
C GLU A 122 1.13 9.18 22.61
N VAL A 123 0.42 9.31 21.49
CA VAL A 123 -0.02 8.19 20.66
C VAL A 123 1.03 7.93 19.57
N VAL A 124 1.78 6.85 19.76
CA VAL A 124 2.74 6.33 18.78
C VAL A 124 2.09 5.20 17.98
N ALA A 125 1.80 5.44 16.71
CA ALA A 125 1.19 4.45 15.82
C ALA A 125 2.22 3.79 14.91
N TYR A 126 2.19 2.46 14.81
CA TYR A 126 2.94 1.77 13.76
C TYR A 126 2.33 2.11 12.39
N VAL A 127 3.15 2.24 11.34
CA VAL A 127 2.68 2.55 9.96
C VAL A 127 1.63 1.56 9.45
N ASN A 128 1.61 0.33 9.97
CA ASN A 128 0.59 -0.69 9.72
C ASN A 128 -0.71 -0.40 10.48
N THR A 129 -1.28 0.78 10.26
CA THR A 129 -2.56 1.28 10.79
C THR A 129 -3.28 2.02 9.68
N ASN A 130 -4.61 2.07 9.66
CA ASN A 130 -5.33 2.79 8.61
C ASN A 130 -5.22 4.32 8.80
N ALA A 131 -5.55 5.09 7.75
CA ALA A 131 -5.44 6.55 7.75
C ALA A 131 -6.23 7.25 8.87
N ASP A 132 -7.36 6.68 9.29
CA ASP A 132 -8.19 7.20 10.38
C ASP A 132 -7.45 7.15 11.73
N VAL A 133 -6.76 6.05 12.02
CA VAL A 133 -5.92 5.91 13.22
C VAL A 133 -4.73 6.87 13.16
N LYS A 134 -4.09 7.01 12.00
CA LYS A 134 -3.01 7.98 11.80
C LYS A 134 -3.47 9.42 12.08
N ALA A 135 -4.70 9.77 11.71
CA ALA A 135 -5.23 11.12 11.88
C ALA A 135 -5.40 11.54 13.36
N VAL A 136 -5.49 10.58 14.27
CA VAL A 136 -5.63 10.80 15.72
C VAL A 136 -4.37 10.44 16.51
N SER A 137 -3.29 10.09 15.80
CA SER A 137 -1.98 9.75 16.37
C SER A 137 -1.05 10.96 16.37
N ASP A 138 -0.13 11.00 17.33
CA ASP A 138 0.83 12.10 17.47
C ASP A 138 2.08 11.86 16.60
N VAL A 139 2.49 10.59 16.43
CA VAL A 139 3.57 10.20 15.51
C VAL A 139 3.39 8.79 14.93
N CYS A 140 3.81 8.59 13.68
CA CYS A 140 3.92 7.28 13.05
C CYS A 140 5.36 6.75 13.07
N VAL A 141 5.54 5.47 13.35
CA VAL A 141 6.85 4.78 13.37
C VAL A 141 6.85 3.53 12.49
N THR A 142 8.03 3.01 12.15
CA THR A 142 8.21 1.70 11.51
C THR A 142 9.05 0.78 12.41
N SER A 143 9.09 -0.53 12.12
CA SER A 143 9.87 -1.55 12.83
C SER A 143 11.38 -1.31 12.79
#